data_AF-A0A151RC39-F1
#
_entry.id   AF-A0A151RC39-F1
#
_cell.length_a   1.000
_cell.length_b   1.000
_cell.length_c   1.000
_cell.angle_alpha   90.00
_cell.angle_beta   90.00
_cell.angle_gamma   90.00
#
_symmetry.space_group_name_H-M   'P 1'
#
loop_
_entity.id
_entity.type
_entity.pdbx_description
1 polymer ?
#
loop_
_entity_poly.entity_id
_entity_poly.type
_entity_poly.pdbx_seq_one_letter_code
_entity_poly.pdbx_strand_id
1 'polypeptide(L)'
;MRRLEYYFEWYAGRRIIPPKTLKLEWFKNEGFSFPTLLKHQELRKFLEMEGPYYPELIRLFLYFATSNEGIMQSVVKGKMIKLDRPTLKAVAGLSGTRREKSQPFNFGDFEELTTFRDCQRNPVNTNYDKFLAGDMKKKSRLISFIIAWMLKPRLHNHAQMSRDDILLMHVIKKKVKINWVSVVNDCMWKARRKENGPIPYAQLLSKNFENAGVDLTGERKIVLHASNKIEKSSLHHMGMLK
;
A
#
# COMPACT_ATOMS: atom_id res chain seq x y z
N MET A 1 29.77 10.27 13.95
CA MET A 1 29.19 10.74 12.68
C MET A 1 28.05 11.69 12.99
N ARG A 2 28.07 12.92 12.46
CA ARG A 2 26.97 13.89 12.66
C ARG A 2 25.71 13.35 11.98
N ARG A 3 24.53 13.64 12.53
CA ARG A 3 23.22 13.16 12.02
C ARG A 3 22.99 13.48 10.53
N LEU A 4 23.56 14.58 10.03
CA LEU A 4 23.52 14.95 8.62
C LEU A 4 24.44 14.10 7.73
N GLU A 5 25.64 13.75 8.19
CA GLU A 5 26.59 12.91 7.43
C GLU A 5 26.01 11.52 7.18
N TYR A 6 25.42 10.91 8.22
CA TYR A 6 24.76 9.60 8.09
C TYR A 6 23.56 9.63 7.13
N TYR A 7 22.80 10.73 7.07
CA TYR A 7 21.69 10.87 6.13
C TYR A 7 22.17 10.77 4.67
N PHE A 8 23.21 11.53 4.31
CA PHE A 8 23.71 11.55 2.94
C PHE A 8 24.38 10.23 2.54
N GLU A 9 25.11 9.60 3.46
CA GLU A 9 25.79 8.32 3.18
C GLU A 9 24.80 7.15 3.07
N TRP A 10 23.83 7.05 3.98
CA TRP A 10 23.07 5.81 4.15
C TRP A 10 21.58 5.93 3.80
N TYR A 11 21.03 7.15 3.81
CA TYR A 11 19.59 7.35 3.69
C TYR A 11 19.16 8.03 2.39
N ALA A 12 19.95 8.96 1.85
CA ALA A 12 19.64 9.71 0.63
C ALA A 12 19.49 8.78 -0.61
N GLY A 13 20.24 7.67 -0.64
CA GLY A 13 20.17 6.67 -1.71
C GLY A 13 19.00 5.68 -1.58
N ARG A 14 18.23 5.74 -0.49
CA ARG A 14 17.22 4.73 -0.19
C ARG A 14 16.12 4.70 -1.26
N ARG A 15 15.83 3.50 -1.78
CA ARG A 15 14.85 3.30 -2.85
C ARG A 15 13.44 3.57 -2.35
N ILE A 16 12.66 4.30 -3.15
CA ILE A 16 11.23 4.51 -2.92
C ILE A 16 10.48 3.58 -3.87
N ILE A 17 9.47 2.88 -3.37
CA ILE A 17 8.63 2.00 -4.20
C ILE A 17 7.86 2.90 -5.18
N PRO A 18 8.01 2.70 -6.51
CA PRO A 18 7.25 3.45 -7.49
C PRO A 18 5.76 3.26 -7.24
N PRO A 19 4.99 4.34 -7.04
CA PRO A 19 3.56 4.23 -6.77
C PRO A 19 2.83 3.57 -7.93
N LYS A 20 1.80 2.80 -7.61
CA LYS A 20 0.80 2.37 -8.59
C LYS A 20 -0.50 3.11 -8.32
N THR A 21 -1.24 3.39 -9.37
CA THR A 21 -2.58 3.98 -9.31
C THR A 21 -3.52 3.21 -10.23
N LEU A 22 -4.81 3.29 -9.97
CA LEU A 22 -5.83 2.68 -10.81
C LEU A 22 -7.06 3.59 -10.89
N LYS A 23 -7.97 3.30 -11.82
CA LYS A 23 -9.31 3.92 -11.86
C LYS A 23 -10.34 2.82 -11.68
N LEU A 24 -11.04 2.80 -10.54
CA LEU A 24 -12.03 1.77 -10.22
C LEU A 24 -13.18 1.75 -11.22
N GLU A 25 -13.53 2.90 -11.79
CA GLU A 25 -14.58 2.98 -12.81
C GLU A 25 -14.17 2.31 -14.12
N TRP A 26 -12.88 2.39 -14.51
CA TRP A 26 -12.38 1.67 -15.68
C TRP A 26 -12.58 0.16 -15.52
N PHE A 27 -12.20 -0.40 -14.38
CA PHE A 27 -12.43 -1.83 -14.09
C PHE A 27 -13.90 -2.22 -14.08
N LYS A 28 -14.78 -1.34 -13.57
CA LYS A 28 -16.22 -1.59 -13.59
C LYS A 28 -16.76 -1.64 -15.03
N ASN A 29 -16.29 -0.76 -15.89
CA ASN A 29 -16.67 -0.73 -17.31
C ASN A 29 -16.16 -1.96 -18.08
N GLU A 30 -14.99 -2.49 -17.69
CA GLU A 30 -14.46 -3.77 -18.20
C GLU A 30 -15.15 -5.01 -17.58
N GLY A 31 -16.27 -4.84 -16.86
CA GLY A 31 -17.08 -5.94 -16.31
C GLY A 31 -16.55 -6.56 -15.02
N PHE A 32 -15.55 -5.95 -14.36
CA PHE A 32 -15.05 -6.45 -13.08
C PHE A 32 -15.94 -6.05 -11.90
N SER A 33 -16.23 -7.01 -11.02
CA SER A 33 -17.07 -6.78 -9.82
C SER A 33 -16.27 -6.41 -8.56
N PHE A 34 -14.95 -6.60 -8.52
CA PHE A 34 -14.12 -6.30 -7.35
C PHE A 34 -14.07 -4.82 -6.92
N PRO A 35 -14.31 -3.80 -7.80
CA PRO A 35 -14.34 -2.41 -7.35
C PRO A 35 -15.33 -2.16 -6.21
N THR A 36 -16.43 -2.91 -6.16
CA THR A 36 -17.41 -2.85 -5.05
C THR A 36 -16.81 -3.28 -3.71
N LEU A 37 -15.92 -4.27 -3.70
CA LEU A 37 -15.22 -4.75 -2.49
C LEU A 37 -14.27 -3.67 -1.96
N LEU A 38 -13.53 -3.00 -2.86
CA LEU A 38 -12.59 -1.93 -2.48
C LEU A 38 -13.31 -0.64 -2.04
N LYS A 39 -14.45 -0.31 -2.68
CA LYS A 39 -15.34 0.76 -2.23
C LYS A 39 -15.91 0.45 -0.85
N HIS A 40 -16.32 -0.79 -0.59
CA HIS A 40 -16.75 -1.22 0.74
C HIS A 40 -15.65 -1.03 1.78
N GLN A 41 -14.37 -1.17 1.41
CA GLN A 41 -13.23 -0.91 2.30
C GLN A 41 -12.85 0.59 2.41
N GLU A 42 -13.59 1.51 1.78
CA GLU A 42 -13.27 2.95 1.71
C GLU A 42 -11.90 3.27 1.09
N LEU A 43 -11.36 2.35 0.27
CA LEU A 43 -10.03 2.49 -0.31
C LEU A 43 -9.98 3.35 -1.57
N ARG A 44 -11.12 3.82 -2.09
CA ARG A 44 -11.19 4.52 -3.38
C ARG A 44 -10.21 5.69 -3.47
N LYS A 45 -10.27 6.63 -2.51
CA LYS A 45 -9.43 7.84 -2.53
C LYS A 45 -7.93 7.49 -2.46
N PHE A 46 -7.58 6.47 -1.68
CA PHE A 46 -6.20 5.99 -1.57
C PHE A 46 -5.70 5.34 -2.88
N LEU A 47 -6.53 4.50 -3.52
CA LEU A 47 -6.14 3.75 -4.72
C LEU A 47 -6.13 4.58 -6.00
N GLU A 48 -6.99 5.60 -6.08
CA GLU A 48 -7.09 6.49 -7.24
C GLU A 48 -6.21 7.74 -7.09
N MET A 49 -5.32 7.77 -6.09
CA MET A 49 -4.45 8.91 -5.81
C MET A 49 -3.49 9.15 -6.99
N GLU A 50 -3.36 10.42 -7.37
CA GLU A 50 -2.54 10.89 -8.47
C GLU A 50 -1.78 12.15 -8.07
N GLY A 51 -0.82 12.54 -8.90
CA GLY A 51 0.06 13.67 -8.66
C GLY A 51 1.52 13.26 -8.51
N PRO A 52 2.43 14.25 -8.52
CA PRO A 52 3.84 14.00 -8.30
C PRO A 52 4.12 13.53 -6.86
N TYR A 53 5.29 12.94 -6.66
CA TYR A 53 5.82 12.71 -5.31
C TYR A 53 7.21 13.33 -5.15
N TYR A 54 7.60 13.61 -3.91
CA TYR A 54 8.80 14.37 -3.55
C TYR A 54 9.82 13.48 -2.80
N PRO A 55 10.75 12.82 -3.52
CA PRO A 55 11.62 11.80 -2.93
C PRO A 55 12.43 12.27 -1.72
N GLU A 56 13.01 13.47 -1.80
CA GLU A 56 13.87 13.97 -0.73
C GLU A 56 13.08 14.26 0.54
N LEU A 57 11.91 14.88 0.43
CA LEU A 57 11.02 15.11 1.57
C LEU A 57 10.51 13.81 2.19
N ILE A 58 10.21 12.79 1.37
CA ILE A 58 9.81 11.46 1.85
C ILE A 58 10.92 10.82 2.67
N ARG A 59 12.17 10.91 2.18
CA ARG A 59 13.33 10.37 2.89
C ARG A 59 13.57 11.14 4.19
N LEU A 60 13.54 12.47 4.15
CA LEU A 60 13.68 13.31 5.35
C LEU A 60 12.62 12.97 6.39
N PHE A 61 11.35 12.89 5.99
CA PHE A 61 10.25 12.49 6.88
C PHE A 61 10.56 11.18 7.60
N LEU A 62 10.91 10.12 6.86
CA LEU A 62 11.10 8.80 7.43
C LEU A 62 12.39 8.70 8.26
N TYR A 63 13.44 9.45 7.89
CA TYR A 63 14.69 9.52 8.64
C TYR A 63 14.51 10.20 10.00
N PHE A 64 13.78 11.33 10.03
CA PHE A 64 13.50 12.08 11.25
C PHE A 64 12.23 11.61 11.98
N ALA A 65 11.61 10.51 11.53
CA ALA A 65 10.38 10.01 12.13
C ALA A 65 10.59 9.54 13.57
N THR A 66 9.74 10.01 14.46
CA THR A 66 9.58 9.56 15.84
C THR A 66 8.19 8.97 16.06
N SER A 67 7.96 8.41 17.25
CA SER A 67 6.65 7.93 17.68
C SER A 67 6.13 8.84 18.78
N ASN A 68 4.87 9.26 18.69
CA ASN A 68 4.12 9.83 19.79
C ASN A 68 2.81 9.06 19.94
N GLU A 69 2.59 8.40 21.08
CA GLU A 69 1.43 7.53 21.30
C GLU A 69 1.21 6.48 20.19
N GLY A 70 2.31 5.97 19.61
CA GLY A 70 2.28 4.99 18.51
C GLY A 70 2.05 5.59 17.12
N ILE A 71 1.86 6.92 17.03
CA ILE A 71 1.69 7.64 15.77
C ILE A 71 3.06 8.05 15.25
N MET A 72 3.37 7.64 14.01
CA MET A 72 4.57 8.10 13.33
C MET A 72 4.42 9.58 12.94
N GLN A 73 5.41 10.39 13.31
CA GLN A 73 5.42 11.82 13.00
C GLN A 73 6.83 12.36 12.79
N SER A 74 6.93 13.46 12.03
CA SER A 74 8.18 14.19 11.84
C SER A 74 7.91 15.64 11.42
N VAL A 75 8.88 16.52 11.60
CA VAL A 75 8.81 17.90 11.11
C VAL A 75 9.54 17.99 9.77
N VAL A 76 8.84 18.42 8.72
CA VAL A 76 9.37 18.62 7.37
C VAL A 76 9.18 20.08 6.99
N LYS A 77 10.28 20.80 6.70
CA LYS A 77 10.28 22.24 6.39
C LYS A 77 9.41 23.07 7.37
N GLY A 78 9.56 22.81 8.67
CA GLY A 78 8.85 23.51 9.73
C GLY A 78 7.37 23.12 9.92
N LYS A 79 6.85 22.15 9.16
CA LYS A 79 5.47 21.66 9.31
C LYS A 79 5.46 20.28 9.96
N MET A 80 4.58 20.10 10.94
CA MET A 80 4.38 18.80 11.60
C MET A 80 3.60 17.87 10.68
N ILE A 81 4.20 16.73 10.34
CA ILE A 81 3.59 15.67 9.52
C ILE A 81 3.28 14.49 10.44
N LYS A 82 2.01 14.06 10.45
CA LYS A 82 1.54 12.92 11.24
C LYS A 82 0.89 11.87 10.35
N LEU A 83 1.05 10.60 10.71
CA LEU A 83 0.31 9.47 10.14
C LEU A 83 -0.82 9.03 11.08
N ASP A 84 -1.58 9.99 11.60
CA ASP A 84 -2.73 9.75 12.46
C ASP A 84 -4.03 9.52 11.67
N ARG A 85 -5.08 9.09 12.38
CA ARG A 85 -6.37 8.78 11.73
C ARG A 85 -7.01 10.00 11.06
N PRO A 86 -7.13 11.18 11.71
CA PRO A 86 -7.72 12.36 11.06
C PRO A 86 -6.97 12.75 9.78
N THR A 87 -5.63 12.77 9.83
CA THR A 87 -4.81 13.15 8.68
C THR A 87 -4.96 12.16 7.55
N LEU A 88 -4.86 10.86 7.81
CA LEU A 88 -4.98 9.82 6.78
C LEU A 88 -6.41 9.71 6.22
N LYS A 89 -7.44 9.97 7.03
CA LYS A 89 -8.82 10.08 6.54
C LYS A 89 -8.98 11.28 5.61
N ALA A 90 -8.47 12.44 6.00
CA ALA A 90 -8.53 13.66 5.19
C ALA A 90 -7.77 13.49 3.87
N VAL A 91 -6.54 12.98 3.91
CA VAL A 91 -5.65 12.88 2.74
C VAL A 91 -6.06 11.74 1.81
N ALA A 92 -6.40 10.57 2.35
CA ALA A 92 -6.53 9.34 1.57
C ALA A 92 -7.87 8.60 1.76
N GLY A 93 -8.80 9.15 2.55
CA GLY A 93 -10.09 8.52 2.82
C GLY A 93 -10.01 7.29 3.72
N LEU A 94 -8.80 6.95 4.20
CA LEU A 94 -8.56 5.76 5.02
C LEU A 94 -9.30 5.87 6.34
N SER A 95 -10.17 4.90 6.60
CA SER A 95 -10.85 4.75 7.86
C SER A 95 -10.14 3.77 8.77
N GLY A 96 -10.41 3.95 10.05
CA GLY A 96 -10.35 2.87 11.02
C GLY A 96 -10.77 3.39 12.39
N THR A 97 -11.44 2.56 13.17
CA THR A 97 -11.75 2.85 14.58
C THR A 97 -10.76 2.17 15.53
N ARG A 98 -10.82 2.51 16.82
CA ARG A 98 -10.10 1.77 17.89
C ARG A 98 -10.72 0.39 18.15
N ARG A 99 -12.00 0.21 17.78
CA ARG A 99 -12.78 -1.04 17.91
C ARG A 99 -12.53 -2.01 16.76
N GLU A 100 -12.26 -1.48 15.56
CA GLU A 100 -11.74 -2.29 14.47
C GLU A 100 -10.40 -2.90 14.87
N LYS A 101 -10.29 -4.22 14.71
CA LYS A 101 -9.20 -5.05 15.22
C LYS A 101 -7.84 -4.39 14.94
N SER A 102 -7.19 -3.96 16.02
CA SER A 102 -5.92 -3.20 16.01
C SER A 102 -4.68 -4.09 16.16
N GLN A 103 -4.85 -5.41 16.20
CA GLN A 103 -3.80 -6.40 16.48
C GLN A 103 -3.74 -7.49 15.40
N PRO A 104 -2.61 -8.20 15.28
CA PRO A 104 -2.29 -8.97 14.09
C PRO A 104 -3.22 -10.18 13.95
N PHE A 105 -3.99 -10.19 12.86
CA PHE A 105 -4.26 -11.40 12.10
C PHE A 105 -4.86 -12.62 12.86
N ASN A 106 -5.81 -12.41 13.78
CA ASN A 106 -6.65 -13.51 14.29
C ASN A 106 -8.15 -13.21 14.05
N PHE A 107 -8.59 -13.58 12.85
CA PHE A 107 -10.00 -13.71 12.54
C PHE A 107 -10.31 -15.18 12.82
N GLY A 108 -11.26 -15.47 13.71
CA GLY A 108 -11.50 -16.85 14.16
C GLY A 108 -11.89 -17.81 13.04
N ASP A 109 -12.33 -17.26 11.90
CA ASP A 109 -12.63 -17.94 10.64
C ASP A 109 -11.49 -17.88 9.60
N PHE A 110 -10.37 -17.21 9.90
CA PHE A 110 -9.22 -17.16 9.01
C PHE A 110 -8.32 -18.37 9.18
N GLU A 111 -8.48 -19.30 8.25
CA GLU A 111 -7.52 -20.34 7.98
C GLU A 111 -6.77 -20.00 6.67
N GLU A 112 -5.46 -19.84 6.75
CA GLU A 112 -4.62 -19.36 5.64
C GLU A 112 -4.70 -20.27 4.41
N LEU A 113 -4.52 -21.58 4.62
CA LEU A 113 -4.51 -22.57 3.54
C LEU A 113 -5.88 -22.67 2.87
N THR A 114 -6.96 -22.76 3.66
CA THR A 114 -8.34 -22.82 3.15
C THR A 114 -8.72 -21.55 2.39
N THR A 115 -8.40 -20.37 2.96
CA THR A 115 -8.62 -19.08 2.28
C THR A 115 -7.88 -19.01 0.94
N PHE A 116 -6.63 -19.45 0.90
CA PHE A 116 -5.84 -19.45 -0.31
C PHE A 116 -6.38 -20.45 -1.34
N ARG A 117 -6.79 -21.65 -0.90
CA ARG A 117 -7.41 -22.71 -1.71
C ARG A 117 -8.70 -22.23 -2.40
N ASP A 118 -9.57 -21.50 -1.70
CA ASP A 118 -10.81 -20.93 -2.25
C ASP A 118 -10.59 -19.97 -3.42
N CYS A 119 -9.39 -19.39 -3.48
CA CYS A 119 -9.00 -18.45 -4.52
C CYS A 119 -8.48 -19.15 -5.79
N GLN A 120 -8.18 -20.45 -5.76
CA GLN A 120 -7.57 -21.18 -6.86
C GLN A 120 -8.55 -21.53 -7.98
N ARG A 121 -8.06 -21.58 -9.22
CA ARG A 121 -8.83 -22.09 -10.38
C ARG A 121 -9.10 -23.58 -10.24
N ASN A 122 -8.08 -24.34 -9.83
CA ASN A 122 -8.17 -25.78 -9.56
C ASN A 122 -7.55 -26.09 -8.19
N PRO A 123 -8.38 -26.14 -7.13
CA PRO A 123 -7.93 -26.40 -5.76
C PRO A 123 -7.16 -27.71 -5.56
N VAL A 124 -7.43 -28.74 -6.37
CA VAL A 124 -6.83 -30.08 -6.20
C VAL A 124 -5.41 -30.12 -6.77
N ASN A 125 -5.18 -29.47 -7.91
CA ASN A 125 -3.91 -29.53 -8.63
C ASN A 125 -2.96 -28.36 -8.34
N THR A 126 -3.32 -27.49 -7.38
CA THR A 126 -2.46 -26.34 -7.02
C THR A 126 -1.35 -26.80 -6.10
N ASN A 127 -0.11 -26.37 -6.37
CA ASN A 127 0.99 -26.54 -5.43
C ASN A 127 0.83 -25.54 -4.25
N TYR A 128 0.79 -26.05 -3.02
CA TYR A 128 0.65 -25.26 -1.80
C TYR A 128 1.96 -25.03 -1.03
N ASP A 129 3.10 -25.53 -1.53
CA ASP A 129 4.44 -25.22 -0.99
C ASP A 129 4.75 -23.72 -1.10
N LYS A 130 4.16 -23.06 -2.10
CA LYS A 130 4.26 -21.61 -2.30
C LYS A 130 2.88 -21.04 -2.66
N PHE A 131 2.47 -19.99 -1.95
CA PHE A 131 1.21 -19.30 -2.24
C PHE A 131 1.32 -18.37 -3.46
N LEU A 132 1.27 -18.93 -4.66
CA LEU A 132 1.43 -18.19 -5.92
C LEU A 132 0.08 -17.70 -6.49
N ALA A 133 0.06 -16.45 -6.95
CA ALA A 133 -1.09 -15.84 -7.58
C ALA A 133 -1.38 -16.37 -9.00
N GLY A 134 -0.40 -17.06 -9.60
CA GLY A 134 -0.45 -17.61 -10.95
C GLY A 134 -1.56 -18.61 -11.20
N ASP A 135 -2.07 -19.27 -10.15
CA ASP A 135 -3.16 -20.26 -10.27
C ASP A 135 -4.51 -19.78 -9.75
N MET A 136 -4.56 -18.56 -9.22
CA MET A 136 -5.78 -17.98 -8.71
C MET A 136 -6.77 -17.60 -9.81
N LYS A 137 -8.06 -17.63 -9.46
CA LYS A 137 -9.17 -17.07 -10.26
C LYS A 137 -8.85 -15.60 -10.58
N LYS A 138 -9.22 -15.13 -11.79
CA LYS A 138 -8.91 -13.77 -12.28
C LYS A 138 -9.16 -12.65 -11.25
N LYS A 139 -10.34 -12.66 -10.61
CA LYS A 139 -10.72 -11.65 -9.59
C LYS A 139 -9.81 -11.70 -8.36
N SER A 140 -9.50 -12.88 -7.84
CA SER A 140 -8.64 -13.03 -6.66
C SER A 140 -7.18 -12.69 -6.98
N ARG A 141 -6.70 -13.05 -8.17
CA ARG A 141 -5.37 -12.64 -8.66
C ARG A 141 -5.23 -11.12 -8.77
N LEU A 142 -6.25 -10.43 -9.27
CA LEU A 142 -6.18 -8.97 -9.36
C LEU A 142 -6.16 -8.31 -7.98
N ILE A 143 -6.96 -8.80 -7.03
CA ILE A 143 -6.93 -8.33 -5.64
C ILE A 143 -5.55 -8.59 -5.01
N SER A 144 -4.91 -9.74 -5.26
CA SER A 144 -3.57 -10.01 -4.72
C SER A 144 -2.52 -9.03 -5.25
N PHE A 145 -2.58 -8.68 -6.54
CA PHE A 145 -1.70 -7.65 -7.10
C PHE A 145 -1.99 -6.25 -6.55
N ILE A 146 -3.25 -5.86 -6.36
CA ILE A 146 -3.61 -4.59 -5.70
C ILE A 146 -3.03 -4.55 -4.28
N ILE A 147 -3.11 -5.67 -3.54
CA ILE A 147 -2.50 -5.76 -2.21
C ILE A 147 -0.99 -5.56 -2.31
N ALA A 148 -0.30 -6.33 -3.16
CA ALA A 148 1.16 -6.32 -3.27
C ALA A 148 1.75 -5.02 -3.86
N TRP A 149 0.96 -4.27 -4.63
CA TRP A 149 1.40 -3.03 -5.29
C TRP A 149 0.99 -1.75 -4.59
N MET A 150 -0.14 -1.76 -3.86
CA MET A 150 -0.75 -0.52 -3.37
C MET A 150 -1.07 -0.55 -1.88
N LEU A 151 -1.66 -1.63 -1.37
CA LEU A 151 -2.07 -1.70 0.04
C LEU A 151 -0.90 -2.05 0.96
N LYS A 152 -0.09 -3.03 0.56
CA LYS A 152 1.14 -3.47 1.23
C LYS A 152 2.27 -3.55 0.19
N PRO A 153 2.68 -2.38 -0.36
CA PRO A 153 3.59 -2.32 -1.49
C PRO A 153 4.95 -2.94 -1.19
N ARG A 154 5.47 -3.71 -2.15
CA ARG A 154 6.83 -4.28 -2.14
C ARG A 154 7.48 -4.15 -3.50
N LEU A 155 8.81 -4.20 -3.57
CA LEU A 155 9.55 -4.06 -4.84
C LEU A 155 9.54 -5.33 -5.70
N HIS A 156 9.58 -6.50 -5.07
CA HIS A 156 9.79 -7.77 -5.74
C HIS A 156 8.78 -8.80 -5.27
N ASN A 157 8.72 -9.91 -6.01
CA ASN A 157 7.91 -11.08 -5.67
C ASN A 157 6.42 -10.75 -5.46
N HIS A 158 5.83 -10.02 -6.42
CA HIS A 158 4.40 -9.67 -6.39
C HIS A 158 3.50 -10.88 -6.62
N ALA A 159 4.01 -11.92 -7.28
CA ALA A 159 3.27 -13.14 -7.56
C ALA A 159 3.13 -14.05 -6.33
N GLN A 160 4.07 -14.03 -5.38
CA GLN A 160 3.96 -14.80 -4.14
C GLN A 160 3.23 -13.98 -3.06
N MET A 161 2.24 -14.61 -2.44
CA MET A 161 1.47 -14.05 -1.35
C MET A 161 2.09 -14.45 -0.02
N SER A 162 2.27 -13.48 0.87
CA SER A 162 2.54 -13.72 2.28
C SER A 162 1.23 -13.99 3.03
N ARG A 163 1.33 -14.56 4.24
CA ARG A 163 0.19 -14.72 5.16
C ARG A 163 -0.63 -13.44 5.32
N ASP A 164 0.05 -12.30 5.45
CA ASP A 164 -0.62 -11.01 5.58
C ASP A 164 -1.39 -10.62 4.31
N ASP A 165 -0.87 -10.97 3.12
CA ASP A 165 -1.59 -10.69 1.86
C ASP A 165 -2.83 -11.58 1.73
N ILE A 166 -2.72 -12.85 2.15
CA ILE A 166 -3.84 -13.79 2.15
C ILE A 166 -4.92 -13.32 3.12
N LEU A 167 -4.54 -12.79 4.29
CA LEU A 167 -5.51 -12.18 5.19
C LEU A 167 -6.14 -10.91 4.59
N LEU A 168 -5.34 -9.99 4.05
CA LEU A 168 -5.89 -8.77 3.44
C LEU A 168 -6.88 -9.12 2.32
N MET A 169 -6.60 -10.17 1.56
CA MET A 169 -7.52 -10.69 0.57
C MET A 169 -8.79 -11.28 1.19
N HIS A 170 -8.66 -12.05 2.27
CA HIS A 170 -9.80 -12.59 3.03
C HIS A 170 -10.75 -11.47 3.47
N VAL A 171 -10.23 -10.45 4.16
CA VAL A 171 -11.05 -9.34 4.70
C VAL A 171 -11.69 -8.52 3.58
N ILE A 172 -11.00 -8.31 2.46
CA ILE A 172 -11.56 -7.63 1.28
C ILE A 172 -12.71 -8.46 0.69
N LYS A 173 -12.52 -9.77 0.49
CA LYS A 173 -13.52 -10.66 -0.11
C LYS A 173 -14.74 -10.84 0.79
N LYS A 174 -14.52 -10.99 2.10
CA LYS A 174 -15.58 -11.15 3.11
C LYS A 174 -16.22 -9.83 3.54
N LYS A 175 -15.75 -8.69 2.99
CA LYS A 175 -16.23 -7.34 3.35
C LYS A 175 -16.11 -7.05 4.85
N VAL A 176 -15.05 -7.58 5.47
CA VAL A 176 -14.77 -7.30 6.88
C VAL A 176 -13.99 -6.00 6.96
N LYS A 177 -14.57 -4.99 7.62
CA LYS A 177 -13.91 -3.70 7.84
C LYS A 177 -12.70 -3.87 8.73
N ILE A 178 -11.59 -3.27 8.30
CA ILE A 178 -10.35 -3.25 9.07
C ILE A 178 -9.81 -1.82 9.16
N ASN A 179 -8.94 -1.63 10.14
CA ASN A 179 -8.28 -0.37 10.37
C ASN A 179 -7.12 -0.17 9.38
N TRP A 180 -7.41 0.44 8.22
CA TRP A 180 -6.40 0.69 7.18
C TRP A 180 -5.30 1.66 7.61
N VAL A 181 -5.59 2.55 8.57
CA VAL A 181 -4.57 3.41 9.20
C VAL A 181 -3.50 2.57 9.90
N SER A 182 -3.90 1.47 10.56
CA SER A 182 -2.95 0.54 11.18
C SER A 182 -2.08 -0.16 10.14
N VAL A 183 -2.66 -0.60 9.02
CA VAL A 183 -1.92 -1.28 7.94
C VAL A 183 -0.85 -0.37 7.34
N VAL A 184 -1.20 0.90 7.07
CA VAL A 184 -0.24 1.89 6.56
C VAL A 184 0.87 2.16 7.57
N ASN A 185 0.51 2.37 8.85
CA ASN A 185 1.49 2.62 9.90
C ASN A 185 2.45 1.43 10.09
N ASP A 186 1.95 0.20 10.11
CA ASP A 186 2.78 -1.00 10.22
C ASP A 186 3.78 -1.11 9.06
N CYS A 187 3.34 -0.80 7.84
CA CYS A 187 4.21 -0.79 6.67
C CYS A 187 5.27 0.31 6.74
N MET A 188 4.89 1.52 7.20
CA MET A 188 5.83 2.63 7.40
C MET A 188 6.84 2.34 8.51
N TRP A 189 6.43 1.73 9.62
CA TRP A 189 7.34 1.31 10.69
C TRP A 189 8.30 0.20 10.25
N LYS A 190 7.80 -0.80 9.51
CA LYS A 190 8.64 -1.85 8.90
C LYS A 190 9.66 -1.25 7.93
N ALA A 191 9.26 -0.26 7.12
CA ALA A 191 10.19 0.48 6.29
C ALA A 191 11.24 1.19 7.15
N ARG A 192 10.85 2.03 8.11
CA ARG A 192 11.79 2.78 8.95
C ARG A 192 12.86 1.87 9.61
N ARG A 193 12.47 0.71 10.14
CA ARG A 193 13.38 -0.23 10.83
C ARG A 193 14.38 -0.94 9.90
N LYS A 194 14.07 -1.07 8.61
CA LYS A 194 14.94 -1.75 7.65
C LYS A 194 15.79 -0.72 6.91
N GLU A 195 17.07 -0.62 7.27
CA GLU A 195 18.04 0.35 6.74
C GLU A 195 18.02 0.40 5.20
N ASN A 196 18.14 -0.76 4.55
CA ASN A 196 18.10 -0.90 3.08
C ASN A 196 16.72 -1.26 2.51
N GLY A 197 15.66 -1.19 3.31
CA GLY A 197 14.30 -1.53 2.85
C GLY A 197 13.75 -0.44 1.93
N PRO A 198 12.92 -0.74 0.95
CA PRO A 198 12.31 0.33 0.15
C PRO A 198 11.25 1.11 0.95
N ILE A 199 11.09 2.39 0.64
CA ILE A 199 10.09 3.28 1.28
C ILE A 199 8.75 3.18 0.52
N PRO A 200 7.65 2.77 1.19
CA PRO A 200 6.33 2.68 0.57
C PRO A 200 5.60 4.04 0.53
N TYR A 201 4.44 4.07 -0.13
CA TYR A 201 3.44 5.15 -0.04
C TYR A 201 3.91 6.56 -0.40
N ALA A 202 4.77 6.69 -1.42
CA ALA A 202 5.30 7.98 -1.84
C ALA A 202 4.23 9.05 -2.13
N GLN A 203 3.14 8.67 -2.81
CA GLN A 203 2.01 9.57 -3.09
C GLN A 203 1.27 9.99 -1.83
N LEU A 204 1.00 9.06 -0.91
CA LEU A 204 0.32 9.37 0.35
C LEU A 204 1.09 10.41 1.14
N LEU A 205 2.41 10.22 1.28
CA LEU A 205 3.27 11.15 2.00
C LEU A 205 3.31 12.51 1.32
N SER A 206 3.40 12.53 -0.01
CA SER A 206 3.42 13.78 -0.79
C SER A 206 2.10 14.55 -0.65
N LYS A 207 0.96 13.86 -0.67
CA LYS A 207 -0.35 14.46 -0.40
C LYS A 207 -0.49 14.91 1.06
N ASN A 208 0.17 14.24 2.00
CA ASN A 208 0.21 14.69 3.39
C ASN A 208 1.05 15.98 3.54
N PHE A 209 2.18 16.09 2.84
CA PHE A 209 2.97 17.33 2.80
C PHE A 209 2.17 18.51 2.23
N GLU A 210 1.47 18.30 1.11
CA GLU A 210 0.54 19.29 0.55
C GLU A 210 -0.53 19.70 1.56
N ASN A 211 -1.19 18.72 2.20
CA ASN A 211 -2.24 18.96 3.20
C ASN A 211 -1.74 19.71 4.44
N ALA A 212 -0.50 19.47 4.85
CA ALA A 212 0.13 20.15 5.99
C ALA A 212 0.68 21.55 5.64
N GLY A 213 0.58 21.97 4.37
CA GLY A 213 1.10 23.25 3.90
C GLY A 213 2.62 23.32 3.88
N VAL A 214 3.31 22.20 3.63
CA VAL A 214 4.74 22.21 3.35
C VAL A 214 4.97 22.98 2.06
N ASP A 215 5.94 23.90 2.04
CA ASP A 215 6.34 24.55 0.80
C ASP A 215 7.08 23.55 -0.10
N LEU A 216 6.49 23.26 -1.26
CA LEU A 216 7.00 22.31 -2.25
C LEU A 216 7.70 23.01 -3.43
N THR A 217 7.81 24.33 -3.39
CA THR A 217 8.46 25.13 -4.42
C THR A 217 9.94 24.77 -4.51
N GLY A 218 10.44 24.53 -5.72
CA GLY A 218 11.83 24.15 -5.96
C GLY A 218 12.19 22.70 -5.59
N GLU A 219 11.28 21.94 -4.99
CA GLU A 219 11.54 20.55 -4.62
C GLU A 219 11.58 19.64 -5.86
N ARG A 220 12.56 18.72 -5.88
CA ARG A 220 12.60 17.68 -6.92
C ARG A 220 11.35 16.81 -6.81
N LYS A 221 10.61 16.75 -7.91
CA LYS A 221 9.38 15.95 -8.01
C LYS A 221 9.48 14.87 -9.09
N ILE A 222 8.87 13.73 -8.84
CA ILE A 222 8.71 12.66 -9.83
C ILE A 222 7.24 12.55 -10.18
N VAL A 223 6.93 12.68 -11.48
CA VAL A 223 5.58 12.52 -12.02
C VAL A 223 5.36 11.05 -12.37
N LEU A 224 4.17 10.53 -12.10
CA LEU A 224 3.83 9.16 -12.49
C LEU A 224 3.78 9.01 -14.01
N HIS A 225 4.39 7.94 -14.50
CA HIS A 225 4.33 7.55 -15.90
C HIS A 225 3.09 6.68 -16.19
N ALA A 226 2.74 6.47 -17.46
CA ALA A 226 1.66 5.58 -17.86
C ALA A 226 1.84 4.15 -17.31
N SER A 227 3.09 3.68 -17.18
CA SER A 227 3.43 2.38 -16.59
C SER A 227 3.16 2.27 -15.08
N ASN A 228 2.87 3.38 -14.41
CA ASN A 228 2.41 3.38 -13.01
C ASN A 228 0.89 3.12 -12.91
N LYS A 229 0.14 3.29 -14.00
CA LYS A 229 -1.31 3.06 -14.03
C LYS A 229 -1.61 1.58 -14.26
N ILE A 230 -2.46 1.00 -13.42
CA ILE A 230 -2.96 -0.36 -13.60
C ILE A 230 -4.17 -0.29 -14.54
N GLU A 231 -3.89 -0.55 -15.81
CA GLU A 231 -4.86 -0.51 -16.92
C GLU A 231 -4.71 -1.79 -17.78
N LYS A 232 -5.29 -1.78 -18.99
CA LYS A 232 -5.28 -2.92 -19.92
C LYS A 232 -3.90 -3.53 -20.14
N SER A 233 -2.87 -2.70 -20.35
CA SER A 233 -1.48 -3.15 -20.55
C SER A 233 -0.94 -3.90 -19.34
N SER A 234 -1.28 -3.47 -18.13
CA SER A 234 -0.93 -4.18 -16.89
C SER A 234 -1.62 -5.53 -16.82
N LEU A 235 -2.89 -5.62 -17.25
CA LEU A 235 -3.64 -6.89 -17.28
C LEU A 235 -3.05 -7.90 -18.28
N HIS A 236 -2.57 -7.45 -19.45
CA HIS A 236 -1.86 -8.32 -20.40
C HIS A 236 -0.56 -8.86 -19.80
N HIS A 237 0.27 -8.00 -19.18
CA HIS A 237 1.50 -8.45 -18.51
C HIS A 237 1.25 -9.43 -17.35
N MET A 238 0.07 -9.36 -16.72
CA MET A 238 -0.35 -10.30 -15.67
C MET A 238 -0.98 -11.61 -16.22
N GLY A 239 -1.04 -11.77 -17.54
CA GLY A 239 -1.68 -12.93 -18.18
C GLY A 239 -3.19 -13.01 -17.91
N MET A 240 -3.85 -11.87 -17.66
CA MET A 240 -5.29 -11.81 -17.35
C MET A 240 -6.17 -11.60 -18.59
N LEU A 241 -5.62 -10.94 -19.59
CA LEU A 241 -6.21 -10.72 -20.90
C LEU A 241 -5.35 -11.45 -21.95
N LYS A 242 -6.02 -12.18 -22.84
CA LYS A 242 -5.40 -12.70 -24.06
C LYS A 242 -5.31 -11.59 -25.08
#